data_AF-A0A3L7U8C6-F1
#
_entry.id   AF-A0A3L7U8C6-F1
#
_cell.length_a   1.000
_cell.length_b   1.000
_cell.length_c   1.000
_cell.angle_alpha   90.00
_cell.angle_beta   90.00
_cell.angle_gamma   90.00
#
_symmetry.space_group_name_H-M   'P 1'
#
loop_
_entity.id
_entity.type
_entity.pdbx_description
1 polymer ?
#
loop_
_entity_poly.entity_id
_entity_poly.type
_entity_poly.pdbx_seq_one_letter_code
_entity_poly.pdbx_strand_id
1 'polypeptide(L)'
;LRLGEALSLTWDRWADGIRVDLSGKYAKLLIAAEDEKGGKDRVYPMTPDFAEFLQSVPIDSRNGFVFRPMLSRGECHRIDTVSKAICRIGERAGVKVDEKGGETVWASAHDLRRAFGARWSRKVNSMVLKELMRHASVTTTEKYYVGIQSDETSALLAGLMGEKVNEGEPKANGTPKGE
;
A
#
# COMPACT_ATOMS: atom_id res chain seq x y z
N LEU A 1 5.29 -1.44 2.67
CA LEU A 1 6.78 -1.43 2.58
C LEU A 1 7.22 -1.11 1.15
N ARG A 2 8.44 -0.58 0.96
CA ARG A 2 9.16 -0.58 -0.33
C ARG A 2 9.82 -1.96 -0.50
N LEU A 3 10.24 -2.30 -1.72
CA LEU A 3 10.85 -3.63 -1.95
C LEU A 3 12.09 -3.87 -1.08
N GLY A 4 13.03 -2.91 -1.04
CA GLY A 4 14.22 -3.04 -0.19
C GLY A 4 13.89 -3.20 1.29
N GLU A 5 12.91 -2.44 1.78
CA GLU A 5 12.41 -2.53 3.16
C GLU A 5 11.76 -3.88 3.47
N ALA A 6 11.08 -4.49 2.49
CA ALA A 6 10.53 -5.83 2.65
C ALA A 6 11.63 -6.89 2.69
N LEU A 7 12.66 -6.75 1.85
CA LEU A 7 13.80 -7.67 1.80
C LEU A 7 14.73 -7.57 3.02
N SER A 8 14.67 -6.45 3.75
CA SER A 8 15.37 -6.23 5.01
C SER A 8 14.48 -6.43 6.24
N LEU A 9 13.23 -6.86 6.06
CA LEU A 9 12.32 -7.07 7.18
C LEU A 9 12.74 -8.34 7.93
N THR A 10 12.97 -8.24 9.23
CA THR A 10 13.56 -9.32 10.04
C THR A 10 12.80 -9.59 11.34
N TRP A 11 12.86 -10.84 11.78
CA TRP A 11 12.44 -11.27 13.11
C TRP A 11 13.50 -10.97 14.18
N ASP A 12 14.76 -10.83 13.76
CA ASP A 12 15.89 -10.77 14.68
C ASP A 12 15.97 -9.40 15.37
N ARG A 13 16.00 -9.41 16.70
CA ARG A 13 16.01 -8.20 17.53
C ARG A 13 17.25 -7.33 17.31
N TRP A 14 18.38 -7.94 16.96
CA TRP A 14 19.70 -7.30 16.88
C TRP A 14 20.21 -7.13 15.45
N ALA A 15 19.37 -7.39 14.44
CA ALA A 15 19.73 -7.20 13.05
C ALA A 15 19.48 -5.75 12.60
N ASP A 16 20.34 -5.27 11.70
CA ASP A 16 20.18 -3.99 11.03
C ASP A 16 18.89 -3.98 10.18
N GLY A 17 18.18 -2.84 10.16
CA GLY A 17 16.97 -2.68 9.35
C GLY A 17 15.62 -2.69 10.11
N ILE A 18 14.57 -3.16 9.42
CA ILE A 18 13.19 -3.06 9.92
C ILE A 18 12.83 -4.35 10.65
N ARG A 19 12.45 -4.21 11.92
CA ARG A 19 12.13 -5.34 12.80
C ARG A 19 10.62 -5.46 12.99
N VAL A 20 10.14 -6.69 13.12
CA VAL A 20 8.75 -6.97 13.50
C VAL A 20 8.63 -7.06 15.01
N ASP A 21 7.70 -6.32 15.59
CA ASP A 21 7.31 -6.45 17.00
C ASP A 21 5.85 -6.89 17.11
N LEU A 22 5.65 -8.11 17.60
CA LEU A 22 4.34 -8.71 17.87
C LEU A 22 4.03 -8.83 19.36
N SER A 23 4.85 -8.25 20.25
CA SER A 23 4.71 -8.42 21.70
C SER A 23 3.59 -7.60 22.33
N GLY A 24 3.22 -6.47 21.70
CA GLY A 24 2.18 -5.58 22.18
C GLY A 24 0.78 -5.96 21.71
N LYS A 25 -0.23 -5.21 22.20
CA LYS A 25 -1.64 -5.34 21.77
C LYS A 25 -1.81 -5.20 20.25
N TYR A 26 -0.98 -4.37 19.63
CA TYR A 26 -0.96 -4.17 18.18
C TYR A 26 0.45 -4.42 17.66
N ALA A 27 0.55 -5.19 16.59
CA ALA A 27 1.78 -5.44 15.88
C ALA A 27 2.35 -4.15 15.28
N LYS A 28 3.68 -4.00 15.32
CA LYS A 28 4.40 -2.80 14.91
C LYS A 28 5.64 -3.15 14.10
N LEU A 29 6.07 -2.21 13.27
CA LEU A 29 7.38 -2.22 12.64
C LEU A 29 8.31 -1.27 13.39
N LEU A 30 9.51 -1.72 13.73
CA LEU A 30 10.51 -0.96 14.45
C LEU A 30 11.71 -0.68 13.55
N ILE A 31 12.24 0.53 13.61
CA ILE A 31 13.50 0.92 12.96
C ILE A 31 14.40 1.48 14.03
N ALA A 32 15.60 0.89 14.15
CA ALA A 32 16.56 1.30 15.16
C ALA A 32 17.01 2.74 14.92
N ALA A 33 17.22 3.47 16.01
CA ALA A 33 17.75 4.83 16.07
C ALA A 33 19.09 4.99 15.31
N GLU A 34 19.85 3.91 15.19
CA GLU A 34 21.19 3.84 14.60
C GLU A 34 21.15 3.93 13.06
N ASP A 35 20.04 3.49 12.46
CA ASP A 35 19.77 3.55 11.02
C ASP A 35 19.09 4.87 10.59
N GLU A 36 18.82 5.78 11.54
CA GLU A 36 18.21 7.09 11.28
C GLU A 36 19.11 8.26 11.71
N LYS A 37 19.21 9.27 10.85
CA LYS A 37 19.98 10.52 11.06
C LYS A 37 19.54 11.37 12.28
N GLY A 38 18.62 10.89 13.12
CA GLY A 38 18.02 11.59 14.25
C GLY A 38 18.05 10.86 15.60
N GLY A 39 18.62 9.66 15.69
CA GLY A 39 18.89 8.98 16.97
C GLY A 39 17.65 8.59 17.79
N LYS A 40 16.48 8.40 17.16
CA LYS A 40 15.26 7.92 17.84
C LYS A 40 14.68 6.72 17.10
N ASP A 41 14.34 5.67 17.85
CA ASP A 41 13.61 4.53 17.31
C ASP A 41 12.28 4.99 16.74
N ARG A 42 11.99 4.58 15.48
CA ARG A 42 10.69 4.84 14.86
C ARG A 42 9.84 3.59 14.88
N VAL A 43 8.62 3.78 15.38
CA VAL A 43 7.59 2.76 15.45
C VAL A 43 6.53 3.09 14.41
N TYR A 44 6.24 2.14 13.52
CA TYR A 44 5.20 2.29 12.51
C TYR A 44 4.08 1.29 12.71
N PRO A 45 2.81 1.72 12.51
CA PRO A 45 1.69 0.80 12.51
C PRO A 45 1.76 -0.11 11.27
N MET A 46 1.07 -1.25 11.36
CA MET A 46 0.77 -2.09 10.22
C MET A 46 -0.73 -2.35 10.13
N THR A 47 -1.18 -2.82 8.98
CA THR A 47 -2.58 -3.17 8.76
C THR A 47 -2.91 -4.49 9.48
N PRO A 48 -4.16 -4.70 9.93
CA PRO A 48 -4.52 -5.90 10.70
C PRO A 48 -4.27 -7.22 9.95
N ASP A 49 -4.56 -7.25 8.65
CA ASP A 49 -4.31 -8.40 7.77
C ASP A 49 -2.81 -8.75 7.68
N PHE A 50 -1.93 -7.75 7.64
CA PHE A 50 -0.49 -8.01 7.66
C PHE A 50 -0.01 -8.48 9.03
N ALA A 51 -0.60 -7.97 10.12
CA ALA A 51 -0.31 -8.46 11.47
C ALA A 51 -0.71 -9.93 11.63
N GLU A 52 -1.89 -10.31 11.16
CA GLU A 52 -2.38 -11.69 11.16
C GLU A 52 -1.47 -12.61 10.33
N PHE A 53 -1.08 -12.17 9.12
CA PHE A 53 -0.12 -12.89 8.29
C PHE A 53 1.19 -13.17 9.05
N LEU A 54 1.76 -12.18 9.74
CA LEU A 54 2.99 -12.35 10.52
C LEU A 54 2.78 -13.25 11.75
N GLN A 55 1.64 -13.15 12.41
CA GLN A 55 1.31 -13.97 13.57
C GLN A 55 1.12 -15.44 13.21
N SER A 56 0.70 -15.74 11.97
CA SER A 56 0.54 -17.12 11.47
C SER A 56 1.86 -17.91 11.43
N VAL A 57 3.01 -17.22 11.40
CA VAL A 57 4.33 -17.86 11.46
C VAL A 57 4.58 -18.37 12.89
N PRO A 58 4.81 -19.68 13.10
CA PRO A 58 5.11 -20.23 14.42
C PRO A 58 6.31 -19.57 15.07
N ILE A 59 6.28 -19.39 16.40
CA ILE A 59 7.33 -18.66 17.14
C ILE A 59 8.72 -19.25 16.86
N ASP A 60 8.84 -20.58 16.84
CA ASP A 60 10.13 -21.26 16.61
C ASP A 60 10.68 -21.08 15.19
N SER A 61 9.83 -20.64 14.26
CA SER A 61 10.20 -20.32 12.87
C SER A 61 10.51 -18.83 12.65
N ARG A 62 10.35 -17.98 13.68
CA ARG A 62 10.61 -16.54 13.60
C ARG A 62 12.09 -16.22 13.85
N ASN A 63 12.92 -16.56 12.88
CA ASN A 63 14.35 -16.25 12.85
C ASN A 63 14.72 -15.61 11.50
N GLY A 64 15.76 -14.78 11.46
CA GLY A 64 16.26 -14.17 10.23
C GLY A 64 15.23 -13.29 9.50
N PHE A 65 15.37 -13.20 8.18
CA PHE A 65 14.45 -12.42 7.35
C PHE A 65 13.03 -13.02 7.33
N VAL A 66 12.04 -12.14 7.40
CA VAL A 66 10.62 -12.47 7.31
C VAL A 66 10.28 -13.03 5.93
N PHE A 67 10.74 -12.34 4.88
CA PHE A 67 10.56 -12.77 3.51
C PHE A 67 11.88 -13.34 3.01
N ARG A 68 11.84 -14.60 2.55
CA ARG A 68 12.99 -15.29 1.96
C ARG A 68 12.66 -15.67 0.51
N PRO A 69 12.76 -14.74 -0.45
CA PRO A 69 12.33 -14.99 -1.82
C PRO A 69 13.12 -16.15 -2.43
N MET A 70 12.41 -17.20 -2.80
CA MET A 70 12.98 -18.36 -3.47
C MET A 70 12.90 -18.18 -4.98
N LEU A 71 14.06 -18.08 -5.63
CA LEU A 71 14.19 -18.04 -7.07
C LEU A 71 14.78 -19.35 -7.59
N SER A 72 14.89 -19.49 -8.92
CA SER A 72 15.44 -20.70 -9.57
C SER A 72 16.82 -21.14 -9.08
N ARG A 73 17.63 -20.24 -8.52
CA ARG A 73 18.98 -20.52 -7.99
C ARG A 73 19.02 -20.59 -6.46
N GLY A 74 17.87 -20.61 -5.79
CA GLY A 74 17.75 -20.57 -4.33
C GLY A 74 17.30 -19.22 -3.80
N GLU A 75 17.53 -19.01 -2.50
CA GLU A 75 17.16 -17.80 -1.78
C GLU A 75 17.91 -16.57 -2.33
N CYS A 76 17.20 -15.47 -2.55
CA CYS A 76 17.80 -14.25 -3.09
C CYS A 76 17.21 -12.98 -2.46
N HIS A 77 18.09 -12.15 -1.92
CA HIS A 77 17.76 -10.84 -1.34
C HIS A 77 18.27 -9.65 -2.17
N ARG A 78 18.83 -9.90 -3.36
CA ARG A 78 19.28 -8.81 -4.24
C ARG A 78 18.07 -8.09 -4.84
N ILE A 79 17.94 -6.80 -4.53
CA ILE A 79 16.77 -5.99 -4.89
C ILE A 79 16.49 -5.97 -6.40
N ASP A 80 17.53 -5.88 -7.23
CA ASP A 80 17.43 -5.85 -8.69
C ASP A 80 16.88 -7.18 -9.24
N THR A 81 17.35 -8.28 -8.66
CA THR A 81 17.00 -9.64 -9.05
C THR A 81 15.57 -9.97 -8.65
N VAL A 82 15.20 -9.66 -7.40
CA VAL A 82 13.82 -9.85 -6.91
C VAL A 82 12.85 -8.93 -7.65
N SER A 83 13.23 -7.69 -7.94
CA SER A 83 12.41 -6.75 -8.72
C SER A 83 12.08 -7.32 -10.11
N LYS A 84 13.10 -7.81 -10.83
CA LYS A 84 12.91 -8.48 -12.13
C LYS A 84 12.01 -9.71 -12.04
N ALA A 85 12.14 -10.50 -10.98
CA ALA A 85 11.29 -11.65 -10.75
C ALA A 85 9.81 -11.25 -10.56
N ILE A 86 9.53 -10.21 -9.77
CA ILE A 86 8.18 -9.68 -9.58
C ILE A 86 7.60 -9.17 -10.90
N CYS A 87 8.36 -8.41 -11.69
CA CYS A 87 7.87 -7.95 -13.00
C CYS A 87 7.51 -9.12 -13.93
N ARG A 88 8.32 -10.19 -13.94
CA ARG A 88 8.04 -11.40 -14.73
C ARG A 88 6.78 -12.12 -14.24
N ILE A 89 6.50 -12.10 -12.94
CA ILE A 89 5.23 -12.62 -12.39
C ILE A 89 4.07 -11.76 -12.89
N GLY A 90 4.20 -10.43 -12.86
CA GLY A 90 3.18 -9.50 -13.37
C GLY A 90 2.88 -9.72 -14.85
N GLU A 91 3.91 -9.89 -15.67
CA GLU A 91 3.80 -10.22 -17.09
C GLU A 91 3.08 -11.55 -17.32
N ARG A 92 3.52 -12.62 -16.64
CA ARG A 92 2.90 -13.95 -16.75
C ARG A 92 1.45 -13.98 -16.26
N ALA A 93 1.12 -13.14 -15.28
CA ALA A 93 -0.23 -12.97 -14.78
C ALA A 93 -1.09 -12.06 -15.69
N GLY A 94 -0.51 -11.45 -16.74
CA GLY A 94 -1.22 -10.55 -17.65
C GLY A 94 -1.61 -9.22 -17.00
N VAL A 95 -0.94 -8.80 -15.93
CA VAL A 95 -1.27 -7.58 -15.19
C VAL A 95 -0.56 -6.39 -15.84
N LYS A 96 -1.22 -5.81 -16.85
CA LYS A 96 -0.79 -4.60 -17.54
C LYS A 96 -1.10 -3.36 -16.71
N VAL A 97 -0.13 -2.45 -16.58
CA VAL A 97 -0.28 -1.22 -15.78
C VAL A 97 -0.13 0.06 -16.62
N ASP A 98 0.49 -0.02 -17.80
CA ASP A 98 0.66 1.13 -18.69
C ASP A 98 1.01 0.68 -20.12
N GLU A 99 1.01 1.61 -21.08
CA GLU A 99 1.63 1.45 -22.41
C GLU A 99 2.51 2.64 -22.74
N LYS A 100 3.77 2.40 -23.08
CA LYS A 100 4.72 3.45 -23.42
C LYS A 100 5.31 3.19 -24.80
N GLY A 101 5.02 4.07 -25.75
CA GLY A 101 5.52 3.94 -27.12
C GLY A 101 5.10 2.64 -27.79
N GLY A 102 3.94 2.08 -27.44
CA GLY A 102 3.44 0.80 -27.96
C GLY A 102 3.96 -0.44 -27.21
N GLU A 103 4.86 -0.29 -26.23
CA GLU A 103 5.30 -1.39 -25.38
C GLU A 103 4.42 -1.50 -24.13
N THR A 104 3.98 -2.72 -23.82
CA THR A 104 3.20 -3.01 -22.62
C THR A 104 4.09 -2.96 -21.37
N VAL A 105 3.68 -2.17 -20.38
CA VAL A 105 4.34 -2.14 -19.07
C VAL A 105 3.59 -3.06 -18.11
N TRP A 106 4.31 -4.01 -17.54
CA TRP A 106 3.77 -5.01 -16.60
C TRP A 106 3.93 -4.58 -15.14
N ALA A 107 3.05 -5.10 -14.28
CA ALA A 107 3.05 -4.78 -12.86
C ALA A 107 4.38 -5.13 -12.17
N SER A 108 4.87 -4.19 -11.36
CA SER A 108 6.11 -4.28 -10.61
C SER A 108 5.88 -4.21 -9.09
N ALA A 109 6.95 -4.36 -8.31
CA ALA A 109 6.91 -4.11 -6.86
C ALA A 109 6.47 -2.68 -6.50
N HIS A 110 6.77 -1.71 -7.38
CA HIS A 110 6.31 -0.34 -7.19
C HIS A 110 4.79 -0.23 -7.36
N ASP A 111 4.20 -0.97 -8.31
CA ASP A 111 2.76 -1.00 -8.55
C ASP A 111 2.00 -1.63 -7.40
N LEU A 112 2.52 -2.71 -6.81
CA LEU A 112 1.94 -3.30 -5.59
C LEU A 112 1.85 -2.27 -4.45
N ARG A 113 2.91 -1.46 -4.28
CA ARG A 113 2.93 -0.39 -3.29
C ARG A 113 1.97 0.76 -3.65
N ARG A 114 1.88 1.14 -4.92
CA ARG A 114 0.90 2.16 -5.38
C ARG A 114 -0.53 1.70 -5.15
N ALA A 115 -0.83 0.46 -5.50
CA ALA A 115 -2.14 -0.14 -5.31
C ALA A 115 -2.53 -0.21 -3.83
N PHE A 116 -1.58 -0.53 -2.93
CA PHE A 116 -1.80 -0.42 -1.49
C PHE A 116 -2.19 1.01 -1.08
N GLY A 117 -1.41 2.01 -1.51
CA GLY A 117 -1.67 3.42 -1.20
C GLY A 117 -3.05 3.89 -1.68
N ALA A 118 -3.42 3.57 -2.92
CA ALA A 118 -4.70 3.93 -3.51
C ALA A 118 -5.90 3.26 -2.80
N ARG A 119 -5.76 2.01 -2.34
CA ARG A 119 -6.84 1.34 -1.59
C ARG A 119 -7.02 1.91 -0.18
N TRP A 120 -5.92 2.28 0.48
CA TRP A 120 -5.97 2.81 1.84
C TRP A 120 -6.29 4.30 1.90
N SER A 121 -5.99 5.10 0.88
CA SER A 121 -6.40 6.53 0.83
C SER A 121 -7.91 6.73 0.90
N ARG A 122 -8.70 5.72 0.50
CA ARG A 122 -10.16 5.71 0.61
C ARG A 122 -10.67 5.37 2.02
N LYS A 123 -9.81 4.87 2.91
CA LYS A 123 -10.18 4.31 4.22
C LYS A 123 -9.66 5.11 5.39
N VAL A 124 -8.53 5.81 5.20
CA VAL A 124 -7.85 6.54 6.27
C VAL A 124 -7.45 7.91 5.76
N ASN A 125 -7.27 8.87 6.66
CA ASN A 125 -6.79 10.21 6.29
C ASN A 125 -5.31 10.22 5.84
N SER A 126 -4.87 11.37 5.30
CA SER A 126 -3.52 11.55 4.75
C SER A 126 -2.39 11.31 5.75
N MET A 127 -2.59 11.62 7.04
CA MET A 127 -1.57 11.43 8.08
C MET A 127 -1.37 9.94 8.38
N VAL A 128 -2.48 9.21 8.58
CA VAL A 128 -2.43 7.75 8.78
C VAL A 128 -1.88 7.05 7.54
N LEU A 129 -2.29 7.47 6.34
CA LEU A 129 -1.74 6.88 5.11
C LEU A 129 -0.23 7.15 4.97
N LYS A 130 0.24 8.34 5.34
CA LYS A 130 1.68 8.66 5.34
C LYS A 130 2.45 7.72 6.26
N GLU A 131 1.91 7.43 7.45
CA GLU A 131 2.50 6.49 8.40
C GLU A 131 2.52 5.06 7.84
N LEU A 132 1.39 4.55 7.34
CA LEU A 132 1.28 3.21 6.74
C LEU A 132 2.20 3.05 5.52
N MET A 133 2.29 4.08 4.69
CA MET A 133 3.17 4.08 3.53
C MET A 133 4.63 4.35 3.92
N ARG A 134 4.93 4.89 5.10
CA ARG A 134 6.29 5.29 5.51
C ARG A 134 6.93 6.26 4.50
N HIS A 135 6.17 7.29 4.12
CA HIS A 135 6.67 8.39 3.29
C HIS A 135 7.34 9.46 4.17
N ALA A 136 8.53 9.90 3.77
CA ALA A 136 9.24 10.98 4.45
C ALA A 136 8.49 12.32 4.33
N SER A 137 7.81 12.56 3.20
CA SER A 137 7.00 13.75 2.94
C SER A 137 5.53 13.40 2.77
N VAL A 138 4.64 14.27 3.26
CA VAL A 138 3.19 14.15 3.08
C VAL A 138 2.78 14.43 1.62
N THR A 139 3.54 15.25 0.89
CA THR A 139 3.29 15.59 -0.52
C THR A 139 3.32 14.36 -1.44
N THR A 140 4.12 13.35 -1.10
CA THR A 140 4.14 12.06 -1.82
C THR A 140 2.85 11.26 -1.58
N THR A 141 2.20 11.46 -0.44
CA THR A 141 0.94 10.81 -0.06
C THR A 141 -0.27 11.54 -0.63
N GLU A 142 -0.23 12.87 -0.72
CA GLU A 142 -1.32 13.69 -1.29
C GLU A 142 -1.62 13.32 -2.74
N LYS A 143 -0.63 12.85 -3.51
CA LYS A 143 -0.84 12.34 -4.89
C LYS A 143 -1.90 11.24 -4.98
N TYR A 144 -2.16 10.47 -3.92
CA TYR A 144 -3.23 9.46 -3.90
C TYR A 144 -4.63 10.05 -3.71
N TYR A 145 -4.72 11.33 -3.31
CA TYR A 145 -5.98 12.05 -3.14
C TYR A 145 -6.33 12.92 -4.35
N VAL A 146 -5.35 13.32 -5.18
CA VAL A 146 -5.54 14.22 -6.34
C VAL A 146 -6.47 13.64 -7.43
N GLY A 147 -6.92 12.39 -7.31
CA GLY A 147 -7.86 11.75 -8.24
C GLY A 147 -9.06 11.06 -7.58
N ILE A 148 -9.35 11.33 -6.30
CA ILE A 148 -10.62 10.86 -5.71
C ILE A 148 -11.75 11.56 -6.48
N GLN A 149 -12.46 10.78 -7.27
CA GLN A 149 -13.51 11.25 -8.18
C GLN A 149 -14.52 12.08 -7.38
N SER A 150 -14.99 13.18 -7.96
CA SER A 150 -15.98 14.08 -7.36
C SER A 150 -17.20 13.32 -6.84
N ASP A 151 -17.55 12.21 -7.49
CA ASP A 151 -18.70 11.37 -7.13
C ASP A 151 -18.44 10.50 -5.90
N GLU A 152 -17.22 9.96 -5.73
CA GLU A 152 -16.84 9.24 -4.48
C GLU A 152 -16.79 10.20 -3.30
N THR A 153 -16.33 11.44 -3.53
CA THR A 153 -16.33 12.50 -2.52
C THR A 153 -17.77 12.90 -2.17
N SER A 154 -18.63 13.07 -3.17
CA SER A 154 -20.05 13.38 -2.98
C SER A 154 -20.79 12.27 -2.23
N ALA A 155 -20.51 11.00 -2.54
CA ALA A 155 -21.09 9.85 -1.85
C ALA A 155 -20.65 9.76 -0.38
N LEU A 156 -19.37 10.01 -0.08
CA LEU A 156 -18.87 10.09 1.29
C LEU A 156 -19.55 11.23 2.06
N LEU A 157 -19.66 12.42 1.45
CA LEU A 157 -20.30 13.59 2.05
C LEU A 157 -21.80 13.33 2.32
N ALA A 158 -22.51 12.71 1.37
CA ALA A 158 -23.92 12.33 1.54
C ALA A 158 -24.11 11.31 2.68
N GLY A 159 -23.23 10.31 2.78
CA GLY A 159 -23.26 9.31 3.85
C GLY A 159 -22.95 9.88 5.24
N LEU A 160 -22.04 10.85 5.33
CA LEU A 160 -21.74 11.55 6.60
C LEU A 160 -22.85 12.50 7.05
N MET A 161 -23.64 13.03 6.10
CA MET A 161 -24.73 13.97 6.40
C MET A 161 -26.09 13.30 6.63
N GLY A 162 -26.21 11.97 6.46
CA GLY A 162 -27.47 11.26 6.64
C GLY A 162 -28.56 11.79 5.70
N GLU A 163 -28.39 11.54 4.40
CA GLU A 163 -29.32 11.82 3.28
C GLU A 163 -30.23 13.07 3.38
N LYS A 164 -29.93 14.04 2.51
CA LYS A 164 -30.97 14.58 1.62
C LYS A 164 -30.47 14.52 0.19
N VAL A 165 -30.80 13.45 -0.51
CA VAL A 165 -30.66 13.39 -1.96
C VAL A 165 -31.71 14.35 -2.53
N ASN A 166 -31.29 15.41 -3.21
CA ASN A 166 -32.22 16.19 -4.03
C ASN A 166 -32.59 15.32 -5.23
N GLU A 167 -33.81 14.78 -5.22
CA GLU A 167 -34.44 14.22 -6.40
C GLU A 167 -34.52 15.34 -7.44
N GLY A 168 -33.67 15.26 -8.47
CA GLY A 168 -33.77 16.13 -9.62
C GLY A 168 -35.12 15.93 -10.28
N GLU A 169 -35.92 16.99 -10.34
CA GLU A 169 -37.22 16.97 -11.01
C GLU A 169 -37.07 16.45 -12.46
N PRO A 170 -37.94 15.53 -12.91
CA PRO A 170 -37.93 15.10 -14.28
C PRO A 170 -38.32 16.28 -15.17
N LYS A 171 -37.48 16.62 -16.15
CA LYS A 171 -37.83 17.60 -17.17
C LYS A 171 -39.12 17.16 -17.86
N ALA A 172 -40.18 17.95 -17.68
CA ALA A 172 -41.44 17.79 -18.38
C ALA A 172 -41.19 17.83 -19.90
N ASN A 173 -41.55 16.74 -20.58
CA ASN A 173 -41.65 16.67 -22.03
C ASN A 173 -42.64 17.75 -22.51
N GLY A 174 -42.17 18.73 -23.27
CA GLY A 174 -43.01 19.65 -24.02
C GLY A 174 -43.61 18.94 -25.23
N THR A 175 -44.91 18.67 -25.18
CA THR A 175 -45.74 18.24 -26.32
C THR A 175 -45.87 19.38 -27.34
N PRO A 176 -45.88 19.10 -28.67
CA PRO A 176 -45.98 20.14 -29.69
C PRO A 176 -47.43 20.65 -29.87
N LYS A 177 -47.58 21.97 -30.07
CA LYS A 177 -48.70 22.60 -30.80
C LYS A 177 -48.04 23.28 -32.01
N GLY A 178 -48.41 23.08 -33.27
CA GLY A 178 -49.72 22.75 -33.81
C GLY A 178 -50.47 24.04 -34.14
N GLU A 179 -50.01 24.77 -35.17
CA GLU A 179 -50.78 25.60 -36.11
C GLU A 179 -49.91 25.97 -37.32
#